data_AF-A0A523G894-F1
#
_entry.id   AF-A0A523G894-F1
#
_cell.length_a   1.000
_cell.length_b   1.000
_cell.length_c   1.000
_cell.angle_alpha   90.00
_cell.angle_beta   90.00
_cell.angle_gamma   90.00
#
_symmetry.space_group_name_H-M   'P 1'
#
loop_
_entity.id
_entity.type
_entity.pdbx_description
1 polymer ?
#
loop_
_entity_poly.entity_id
_entity_poly.type
_entity_poly.pdbx_seq_one_letter_code
_entity_poly.pdbx_strand_id
1 'polypeptide(L)'
;MTAAGPFKDLRAISVMTFQEALEYLNLPANPSEQLTQKRYLELKKDYQNAINNAPSDHFRALYQENLDKIKEAYLLLMDQQEAND
;
A
#
# COMPACT_ATOMS: atom_id res chain seq x y z
N MET A 1 -41.28 13.79 1.09
CA MET A 1 -40.47 12.60 1.47
C MET A 1 -40.52 11.61 0.30
N THR A 2 -39.46 10.81 0.09
CA THR A 2 -39.06 10.03 -1.13
C THR A 2 -38.38 10.88 -2.22
N ALA A 3 -37.20 10.56 -2.74
CA ALA A 3 -36.52 9.25 -2.87
C ALA A 3 -34.99 9.39 -2.70
N ALA A 4 -34.38 8.51 -1.90
CA ALA A 4 -32.96 8.21 -1.97
C ALA A 4 -32.78 7.11 -3.02
N GLY A 5 -32.05 7.40 -4.10
CA GLY A 5 -31.81 6.46 -5.20
C GLY A 5 -30.98 5.25 -4.77
N PRO A 6 -31.04 4.13 -5.53
CA PRO A 6 -30.54 2.81 -5.11
C PRO A 6 -29.02 2.63 -5.28
N PHE A 7 -28.24 3.73 -5.37
CA PHE A 7 -26.81 3.68 -5.65
C PHE A 7 -25.97 4.45 -4.63
N LYS A 8 -26.43 4.55 -3.38
CA LYS A 8 -25.63 5.17 -2.30
C LYS A 8 -24.58 4.24 -1.68
N ASP A 9 -24.60 2.97 -2.08
CA ASP A 9 -23.71 1.91 -1.58
C ASP A 9 -22.87 1.27 -2.70
N LEU A 10 -22.35 2.08 -3.62
CA LEU A 10 -21.11 1.69 -4.30
C LEU A 10 -20.03 1.78 -3.24
N ARG A 11 -19.83 0.63 -2.58
CA ARG A 11 -18.71 0.32 -1.68
C ARG A 11 -17.52 1.15 -2.13
N ALA A 12 -17.06 2.04 -1.26
CA ALA A 12 -15.70 2.53 -1.36
C ALA A 12 -14.84 1.29 -1.52
N ILE A 13 -14.35 1.04 -2.73
CA ILE A 13 -13.12 0.29 -2.91
C ILE A 13 -12.19 1.11 -2.04
N SER A 14 -11.83 0.62 -0.85
CA SER A 14 -11.04 1.39 0.10
C SER A 14 -9.67 1.59 -0.54
N VAL A 15 -9.57 2.64 -1.36
CA VAL A 15 -8.32 3.12 -1.94
C VAL A 15 -7.49 3.50 -0.72
N MET A 16 -6.30 2.91 -0.63
CA MET A 16 -5.35 3.25 0.42
C MET A 16 -5.20 4.76 0.50
N THR A 17 -5.27 5.34 1.69
CA THR A 17 -5.05 6.77 1.88
C THR A 17 -3.56 7.10 1.84
N PHE A 18 -3.22 8.36 1.58
CA PHE A 18 -1.82 8.82 1.63
C PHE A 18 -1.16 8.54 2.99
N GLN A 19 -1.89 8.79 4.08
CA GLN A 19 -1.40 8.51 5.43
C GLN A 19 -1.13 7.02 5.65
N GLU A 20 -2.05 6.15 5.23
CA GLU A 20 -1.82 4.70 5.31
C GLU A 20 -0.63 4.26 4.46
N ALA A 21 -0.45 4.84 3.27
CA ALA A 21 0.69 4.53 2.40
C ALA A 21 2.03 4.89 3.06
N LEU A 22 2.10 6.04 3.73
CA LEU A 22 3.27 6.42 4.53
C LEU A 22 3.52 5.44 5.68
N GLU A 23 2.46 4.99 6.36
CA GLU A 23 2.56 4.02 7.46
C GLU A 23 3.03 2.64 6.97
N TYR A 24 2.51 2.15 5.85
CA TYR A 24 2.93 0.87 5.24
C TYR A 24 4.40 0.87 4.85
N LEU A 25 4.94 2.00 4.38
CA LEU A 25 6.37 2.13 4.09
C LEU A 25 7.19 2.57 5.32
N ASN A 26 6.55 2.94 6.43
CA ASN A 26 7.19 3.56 7.60
C ASN A 26 8.02 4.80 7.22
N LEU A 27 7.37 5.74 6.53
CA LEU A 27 7.95 6.99 6.03
C LEU A 27 7.48 8.21 6.83
N PRO A 28 8.28 9.29 6.87
CA PRO A 28 7.84 10.57 7.41
C PRO A 28 6.76 11.21 6.51
N ALA A 29 6.06 12.25 7.01
CA ALA A 29 4.95 12.90 6.31
C ALA A 29 5.28 13.39 4.88
N ASN A 30 6.51 13.87 4.65
CA ASN A 30 6.97 14.36 3.35
C ASN A 30 8.30 13.68 2.99
N PRO A 31 8.29 12.41 2.55
CA PRO A 31 9.49 11.71 2.15
C PRO A 31 10.00 12.23 0.80
N SER A 32 11.31 12.15 0.55
CA SER A 32 11.83 12.33 -0.81
C SER A 32 11.55 11.07 -1.63
N GLU A 33 11.41 11.21 -2.96
CA GLU A 33 11.22 10.05 -3.87
C GLU A 33 12.31 8.99 -3.69
N GLN A 34 13.57 9.41 -3.54
CA GLN A 34 14.70 8.51 -3.30
C GLN A 34 14.53 7.70 -2.01
N LEU A 35 14.01 8.33 -0.95
CA LEU A 35 13.72 7.64 0.31
C LEU A 35 12.54 6.68 0.15
N THR A 36 11.46 7.11 -0.51
CA THR A 36 10.29 6.28 -0.82
C THR A 36 10.69 5.03 -1.59
N GLN A 37 11.47 5.18 -2.67
CA GLN A 37 11.96 4.09 -3.49
C GLN A 37 12.89 3.15 -2.70
N LYS A 38 13.87 3.70 -1.96
CA LYS A 38 14.77 2.90 -1.13
C LYS A 38 13.97 2.04 -0.16
N ARG A 39 12.99 2.64 0.51
CA ARG A 39 12.22 1.96 1.55
C ARG A 39 11.33 0.85 0.99
N TYR A 40 10.69 1.10 -0.16
CA TYR A 40 9.95 0.08 -0.90
C TYR A 40 10.84 -1.12 -1.27
N LEU A 41 12.06 -0.88 -1.78
CA LEU A 41 12.98 -1.96 -2.17
C LEU A 41 13.46 -2.80 -0.98
N GLU A 42 13.73 -2.17 0.16
CA GLU A 42 14.07 -2.86 1.42
C GLU A 42 12.94 -3.79 1.85
N LEU A 43 11.72 -3.25 2.00
CA LEU A 43 10.55 -4.01 2.42
C LEU A 43 10.21 -5.13 1.44
N LYS A 44 10.27 -4.85 0.13
CA LYS A 44 10.05 -5.85 -0.92
C LYS A 44 10.99 -7.04 -0.75
N LYS A 45 12.28 -6.79 -0.53
CA LYS A 45 13.27 -7.85 -0.31
C LYS A 45 12.96 -8.65 0.96
N ASP A 46 12.61 -7.97 2.05
CA ASP A 46 12.29 -8.62 3.33
C ASP A 46 11.06 -9.53 3.21
N TYR A 47 9.99 -9.05 2.58
CA TYR A 47 8.79 -9.86 2.34
C TYR A 47 9.04 -11.00 1.36
N GLN A 48 9.84 -10.81 0.32
CA GLN A 48 10.24 -11.90 -0.57
C GLN A 48 10.99 -13.00 0.18
N ASN A 49 11.89 -12.62 1.09
CA ASN A 49 12.57 -13.58 1.96
C ASN A 49 11.58 -14.29 2.89
N ALA A 50 10.62 -13.56 3.48
CA ALA A 50 9.60 -14.14 4.35
C ALA A 50 8.68 -15.12 3.60
N ILE A 51 8.27 -14.80 2.37
CA ILE A 51 7.47 -15.65 1.48
C ILE A 51 8.21 -16.96 1.16
N ASN A 52 9.49 -16.86 0.83
CA ASN A 52 10.33 -18.02 0.49
C ASN A 52 10.57 -18.95 1.68
N ASN A 53 10.64 -18.39 2.89
CA ASN A 53 10.89 -19.12 4.14
C ASN A 53 9.61 -19.34 4.97
N ALA A 54 8.43 -19.11 4.40
CA ALA A 54 7.17 -19.20 5.13
C ALA A 54 6.93 -20.63 5.63
N PRO A 55 6.56 -20.82 6.92
CA PRO A 55 6.39 -22.15 7.52
C PRO A 55 5.12 -22.87 7.04
N SER A 56 4.20 -22.16 6.39
CA SER A 56 3.01 -22.73 5.76
C SER A 56 2.46 -21.82 4.66
N ASP A 57 1.55 -22.36 3.85
CA ASP A 57 0.86 -21.60 2.80
C ASP A 57 0.03 -20.44 3.35
N HIS A 58 -0.51 -20.58 4.57
CA HIS A 58 -1.24 -19.51 5.23
C HIS A 58 -0.33 -18.29 5.49
N PHE A 59 0.87 -18.51 6.06
CA PHE A 59 1.83 -17.43 6.27
C PHE A 59 2.35 -16.87 4.95
N ARG A 60 2.57 -17.72 3.94
CA ARG A 60 2.96 -17.27 2.60
C ARG A 60 1.93 -16.31 2.01
N ALA A 61 0.64 -16.65 2.12
CA ALA A 61 -0.45 -15.80 1.65
C ALA A 61 -0.50 -14.46 2.40
N LEU A 62 -0.32 -14.48 3.73
CA LEU A 62 -0.26 -13.24 4.53
C LEU A 62 0.92 -12.35 4.13
N TYR A 63 2.11 -12.92 3.91
CA TYR A 63 3.27 -12.13 3.46
C TYR A 63 3.08 -11.59 2.04
N GLN A 64 2.44 -12.35 1.15
CA GLN A 64 2.11 -11.88 -0.19
C GLN A 64 1.10 -10.72 -0.15
N GLU A 65 0.05 -10.83 0.66
CA GLU A 65 -0.94 -9.75 0.83
C GLU A 65 -0.29 -8.46 1.33
N ASN A 66 0.61 -8.56 2.31
CA ASN A 66 1.34 -7.39 2.81
C ASN A 66 2.31 -6.80 1.78
N LEU A 67 2.97 -7.65 0.98
CA LEU A 67 3.81 -7.19 -0.12
C LEU A 67 2.99 -6.42 -1.17
N ASP A 68 1.79 -6.90 -1.48
CA ASP A 68 0.89 -6.24 -2.43
C ASP A 68 0.44 -4.87 -1.90
N LYS A 69 0.11 -4.77 -0.61
CA LYS A 69 -0.20 -3.48 0.06
C LYS A 69 0.98 -2.51 0.03
N ILE A 70 2.19 -2.98 0.27
CA ILE A 70 3.41 -2.15 0.20
C ILE A 70 3.67 -1.65 -1.22
N LYS A 71 3.34 -2.46 -2.24
CA LYS A 71 3.42 -2.04 -3.64
C LYS A 71 2.36 -0.99 -3.97
N GLU A 72 1.13 -1.15 -3.51
CA GLU A 72 0.06 -0.16 -3.67
C GLU A 72 0.44 1.18 -3.01
N ALA A 73 0.92 1.12 -1.77
CA ALA A 73 1.41 2.28 -1.03
C ALA A 73 2.53 3.02 -1.79
N TYR A 74 3.52 2.29 -2.32
CA TYR A 74 4.59 2.89 -3.11
C TYR A 74 4.06 3.61 -4.36
N LEU A 75 3.17 2.97 -5.13
CA LEU A 75 2.61 3.56 -6.34
C LEU A 75 1.83 4.83 -6.02
N LEU A 76 1.01 4.80 -4.97
CA LEU A 76 0.25 5.97 -4.55
C LEU A 76 1.16 7.15 -4.16
N LEU A 77 2.23 6.89 -3.40
CA LEU A 77 3.16 7.95 -2.99
C LEU A 77 3.88 8.55 -4.19
N MET A 78 4.32 7.74 -5.15
CA MET A 78 4.97 8.23 -6.37
C MET A 78 4.00 9.06 -7.24
N ASP A 79 2.77 8.58 -7.46
CA ASP A 79 1.77 9.31 -8.23
C ASP A 79 1.44 10.68 -7.60
N GLN A 80 1.42 10.76 -6.26
CA GLN A 80 1.20 12.02 -5.55
C GLN A 80 2.42 12.96 -5.61
N GLN A 81 3.64 12.43 -5.67
CA GLN A 81 4.85 13.24 -5.82
C GLN A 81 4.92 13.85 -7.23
N GLU A 82 4.65 13.06 -8.27
CA GLU A 82 4.59 13.55 -9.66
C GLU A 82 3.48 14.59 -9.89
N ALA A 83 2.35 14.49 -9.17
CA ALA A 83 1.26 15.46 -9.28
C ALA A 83 1.53 16.81 -8.61
N ASN A 84 2.54 16.89 -7.73
CA ASN A 84 2.88 18.08 -6.96
C ASN A 84 4.16 18.81 -7.46
N ASP A 85 4.87 18.22 -8.44
CA ASP A 85 5.99 18.82 -9.17
C ASP A 85 5.53 19.59 -10.43
#